data_AF-G2QMV8-F1
#
_entry.id   AF-G2QMV8-F1
#
_cell.length_a   1.000
_cell.length_b   1.000
_cell.length_c   1.000
_cell.angle_alpha   90.00
_cell.angle_beta   90.00
_cell.angle_gamma   90.00
#
_symmetry.space_group_name_H-M   'P 1'
#
loop_
_entity.id
_entity.type
_entity.pdbx_description
1 polymer ?
#
loop_
_entity_poly.entity_id
_entity_poly.type
_entity_poly.pdbx_seq_one_letter_code
_entity_poly.pdbx_strand_id
1 'polypeptide(L)'
;MAVPEDKRWPPVPPDVDRSTIEVETPELSITGNSMLYRVKGHPGIVYKARAELREYELQKAAGDCAIPVRGRVMLKSASDGEIDCMGFLMDLATPITVPTGPAPPSAPVLPPSRRHDIMHQMIRLVQRLHAKRIVHGDVKLENMLLDNQGKLRLCDFAEGRYVDEDESVWEGSSTWHYESPNRLLRGERMGRDPAPPTIEDDLYGLGLSIWHLYTGKMPHEDMAGDDVGLKERQRKGETVDVAKVDDPEAREIIRGLLRQGGARI
;
A
#
# COMPACT_ATOMS: atom_id res chain seq x y z
N MET A 1 -14.34 8.53 44.90
CA MET A 1 -12.89 8.70 44.78
C MET A 1 -12.60 9.08 43.35
N ALA A 2 -12.12 10.32 43.11
CA ALA A 2 -11.74 10.76 41.78
C ALA A 2 -10.57 9.90 41.28
N VAL A 3 -10.72 9.33 40.08
CA VAL A 3 -9.57 8.76 39.36
C VAL A 3 -8.65 9.95 39.04
N PRO A 4 -7.35 9.91 39.35
CA PRO A 4 -6.47 11.01 38.99
C PRO A 4 -6.47 11.17 37.47
N GLU A 5 -6.83 12.36 36.99
CA GLU A 5 -6.43 12.78 35.65
C GLU A 5 -4.91 12.66 35.54
N ASP A 6 -4.47 12.01 34.47
CA ASP A 6 -3.09 11.88 34.02
C ASP A 6 -2.16 11.00 34.88
N LYS A 7 -1.96 9.74 34.44
CA LYS A 7 -0.68 9.07 34.62
C LYS A 7 -0.32 8.27 33.37
N ARG A 8 0.50 8.92 32.53
CA ARG A 8 1.06 8.48 31.24
C ARG A 8 0.13 8.84 30.10
N TRP A 9 -0.08 10.13 29.86
CA TRP A 9 -0.25 10.62 28.50
C TRP A 9 1.15 10.77 27.86
N PRO A 10 1.42 10.19 26.68
CA PRO A 10 0.54 9.31 25.90
C PRO A 10 0.32 7.93 26.55
N PRO A 11 -0.86 7.28 26.32
CA PRO A 11 -1.44 6.23 27.17
C PRO A 11 -0.55 4.99 27.36
N VAL A 12 0.26 4.60 26.36
CA VAL A 12 1.22 3.49 26.45
C VAL A 12 2.40 3.72 25.48
N PRO A 13 3.67 3.53 25.88
CA PRO A 13 4.77 3.46 24.93
C PRO A 13 4.54 2.37 23.86
N PRO A 14 4.87 2.62 22.58
CA PRO A 14 5.70 3.72 22.10
C PRO A 14 4.90 4.92 21.55
N ASP A 15 3.68 5.15 22.02
CA ASP A 15 2.90 6.33 21.59
C ASP A 15 3.63 7.63 21.96
N VAL A 16 3.46 8.66 21.11
CA VAL A 16 4.10 9.97 21.26
C VAL A 16 3.08 11.08 21.15
N ASP A 17 3.30 12.17 21.89
CA ASP A 17 2.45 13.37 21.82
C ASP A 17 2.76 14.16 20.54
N ARG A 18 1.72 14.45 19.74
CA ARG A 18 1.81 15.22 18.49
C ARG A 18 2.50 16.58 18.68
N SER A 19 2.31 17.25 19.81
CA SER A 19 2.93 18.56 20.10
C SER A 19 4.45 18.49 20.23
N THR A 20 5.00 17.29 20.50
CA THR A 20 6.44 17.06 20.63
C THR A 20 7.12 16.72 19.30
N ILE A 21 6.35 16.55 18.23
CA ILE A 21 6.87 16.20 16.90
C ILE A 21 7.01 17.46 16.06
N GLU A 22 8.25 17.81 15.75
CA GLU A 22 8.59 18.74 14.69
C GLU A 22 8.82 17.98 13.37
N VAL A 23 8.27 18.52 12.28
CA VAL A 23 8.38 17.93 10.94
C VAL A 23 9.14 18.84 10.00
N GLU A 24 9.80 18.24 9.01
CA GLU A 24 10.40 18.98 7.90
C GLU A 24 9.33 19.38 6.88
N THR A 25 9.53 20.53 6.23
CA THR A 25 8.70 21.01 5.12
C THR A 25 9.58 21.25 3.88
N PRO A 26 9.06 20.99 2.66
CA PRO A 26 7.73 20.44 2.37
C PRO A 26 7.59 18.96 2.79
N GLU A 27 6.36 18.48 2.80
CA GLU A 27 6.05 17.06 2.98
C GLU A 27 6.77 16.17 1.96
N LEU A 28 7.05 14.92 2.35
CA LEU A 28 7.64 13.92 1.47
C LEU A 28 6.66 13.46 0.39
N SER A 29 5.38 13.33 0.76
CA SER A 29 4.32 12.87 -0.12
C SER A 29 2.93 13.17 0.47
N ILE A 30 1.94 13.25 -0.41
CA ILE A 30 0.51 13.30 -0.07
C ILE A 30 -0.14 12.08 -0.73
N THR A 31 -0.78 11.21 0.06
CA THR A 31 -1.43 9.98 -0.42
C THR A 31 -2.86 9.93 0.11
N GLY A 32 -3.85 10.20 -0.76
CA GLY A 32 -5.25 10.35 -0.34
C GLY A 32 -5.39 11.47 0.69
N ASN A 33 -5.93 11.14 1.87
CA ASN A 33 -6.08 12.07 2.99
C ASN A 33 -4.86 12.12 3.94
N SER A 34 -3.89 11.21 3.76
CA SER A 34 -2.68 11.12 4.58
C SER A 34 -1.54 11.95 4.03
N MET A 35 -0.71 12.47 4.92
CA MET A 35 0.48 13.24 4.57
C MET A 35 1.73 12.64 5.23
N LEU A 36 2.81 12.48 4.46
CA LEU A 36 4.07 11.92 4.94
C LEU A 36 5.08 13.04 5.20
N TYR A 37 5.62 13.09 6.40
CA TYR A 37 6.63 14.06 6.77
C TYR A 37 7.87 13.38 7.33
N ARG A 38 9.06 13.91 7.05
CA ARG A 38 10.26 13.53 7.81
C ARG A 38 10.20 14.19 9.18
N VAL A 39 10.53 13.44 10.24
CA VAL A 39 10.63 14.01 11.58
C VAL A 39 11.95 14.75 11.73
N LYS A 40 11.88 16.02 12.12
CA LYS A 40 13.06 16.90 12.24
C LYS A 40 13.99 16.37 13.32
N GLY A 41 15.29 16.32 13.03
CA GLY A 41 16.30 15.73 13.93
C GLY A 41 16.32 14.20 13.97
N HIS A 42 15.38 13.54 13.28
CA HIS A 42 15.27 12.08 13.19
C HIS A 42 15.20 11.64 11.73
N PRO A 43 16.32 11.71 10.98
CA PRO A 43 16.30 11.59 9.52
C PRO A 43 15.81 10.24 8.99
N GLY A 44 15.81 9.20 9.82
CA GLY A 44 15.30 7.86 9.49
C GLY A 44 13.84 7.61 9.88
N ILE A 45 13.11 8.61 10.37
CA ILE A 45 11.72 8.46 10.84
C ILE A 45 10.79 9.32 9.99
N VAL A 46 9.68 8.71 9.58
CA VAL A 46 8.58 9.34 8.86
C VAL A 46 7.36 9.38 9.77
N TYR A 47 6.68 10.52 9.80
CA TYR A 47 5.36 10.67 10.37
C TYR A 47 4.31 10.59 9.26
N LYS A 48 3.47 9.55 9.28
CA LYS A 48 2.25 9.47 8.47
C LYS A 48 1.11 10.09 9.26
N ALA A 49 0.79 11.34 8.92
CA ALA A 49 -0.29 12.09 9.53
C ALA A 49 -1.65 11.71 8.92
N ARG A 50 -2.71 11.76 9.74
CA ARG A 50 -4.10 11.43 9.39
C ARG A 50 -4.32 9.97 8.97
N ALA A 51 -3.44 9.07 9.40
CA ALA A 51 -3.67 7.65 9.26
C ALA A 51 -4.60 7.14 10.38
N GLU A 52 -5.47 6.21 10.01
CA GLU A 52 -6.42 5.60 10.93
C GLU A 52 -5.74 4.56 11.82
N LEU A 53 -6.36 4.31 12.98
CA LEU A 53 -5.87 3.29 13.92
C LEU A 53 -5.80 1.90 13.26
N ARG A 54 -6.78 1.57 12.42
CA ARG A 54 -6.86 0.29 11.71
C ARG A 54 -5.65 0.07 10.80
N GLU A 55 -5.22 1.10 10.08
CA GLU A 55 -4.02 1.04 9.25
C GLU A 55 -2.78 0.75 10.09
N TYR A 56 -2.61 1.47 11.20
CA TYR A 56 -1.51 1.24 12.14
C TYR A 56 -1.48 -0.21 12.64
N GLU A 57 -2.65 -0.75 13.02
CA GLU A 57 -2.78 -2.11 13.53
C GLU A 57 -2.43 -3.16 12.48
N LEU A 58 -2.93 -3.01 11.25
CA LEU A 58 -2.60 -3.91 10.14
C LEU A 58 -1.11 -3.86 9.78
N GLN A 59 -0.53 -2.66 9.68
CA GLN A 59 0.89 -2.50 9.37
C GLN A 59 1.77 -3.11 10.47
N LYS A 60 1.39 -2.93 11.74
CA LYS A 60 2.07 -3.56 12.89
C LYS A 60 1.94 -5.09 12.86
N ALA A 61 0.76 -5.61 12.56
CA ALA A 61 0.50 -7.05 12.46
C ALA A 61 1.24 -7.72 11.30
N ALA A 62 1.42 -6.99 10.18
CA ALA A 62 2.21 -7.45 9.04
C ALA A 62 3.69 -7.69 9.39
N GLY A 63 4.21 -7.03 10.44
CA GLY A 63 5.53 -7.28 11.00
C GLY A 63 6.64 -7.12 9.96
N ASP A 64 7.40 -8.19 9.71
CA ASP A 64 8.50 -8.17 8.75
C ASP A 64 8.07 -8.08 7.26
N CYS A 65 6.77 -8.05 6.97
CA CYS A 65 6.29 -7.74 5.63
C CYS A 65 6.10 -6.24 5.42
N ALA A 66 6.08 -5.43 6.47
CA ALA A 66 5.79 -4.01 6.40
C ALA A 66 6.98 -3.14 6.80
N ILE A 67 6.92 -1.86 6.43
CA ILE A 67 7.78 -0.83 7.02
C ILE A 67 7.54 -0.79 8.54
N PRO A 68 8.61 -0.91 9.36
CA PRO A 68 8.45 -0.93 10.80
C PRO A 68 7.76 0.31 11.34
N VAL A 69 6.69 0.09 12.10
CA VAL A 69 6.00 1.13 12.84
C VAL A 69 6.69 1.36 14.17
N ARG A 70 6.88 2.63 14.54
CA ARG A 70 7.58 3.04 15.76
C ARG A 70 6.65 3.44 16.88
N GLY A 71 5.45 3.92 16.58
CA GLY A 71 4.45 4.28 17.58
C GLY A 71 3.37 5.16 17.01
N ARG A 72 2.24 5.28 17.72
CA ARG A 72 1.16 6.18 17.30
C ARG A 72 1.49 7.61 17.69
N VAL A 73 0.96 8.55 16.92
CA VAL A 73 1.01 9.97 17.23
C VAL A 73 -0.36 10.35 17.77
N MET A 74 -0.39 10.80 19.02
CA MET A 74 -1.62 11.09 19.75
C MET A 74 -1.73 12.58 20.02
N LEU A 75 -2.94 13.15 19.96
CA LEU A 75 -3.21 14.53 20.37
C LEU A 75 -4.30 14.54 21.42
N LYS A 76 -4.06 15.23 22.54
CA LYS A 76 -5.08 15.47 23.56
C LYS A 76 -5.79 16.76 23.22
N SER A 77 -7.09 16.66 22.94
CA SER A 77 -7.97 17.79 22.68
C SER A 77 -7.99 18.74 23.88
N ALA A 78 -7.82 20.04 23.60
CA ALA A 78 -7.81 21.06 24.65
C ALA A 78 -9.23 21.42 25.13
N SER A 79 -10.28 21.12 24.35
CA SER A 79 -11.67 21.48 24.66
C SER A 79 -12.34 20.53 25.64
N ASP A 80 -12.12 19.23 25.47
CA ASP A 80 -12.83 18.14 26.15
C ASP A 80 -11.88 17.12 26.78
N GLY A 81 -10.57 17.21 26.50
CA GLY A 81 -9.57 16.29 27.01
C GLY A 81 -9.55 14.95 26.29
N GLU A 82 -10.31 14.77 25.20
CA GLU A 82 -10.32 13.54 24.41
C GLU A 82 -8.97 13.29 23.75
N ILE A 83 -8.70 12.03 23.43
CA ILE A 83 -7.44 11.56 22.91
C ILE A 83 -7.67 11.03 21.50
N ASP A 84 -7.11 11.74 20.52
CA ASP A 84 -7.22 11.38 19.12
C ASP A 84 -5.91 10.76 18.60
N CYS A 85 -6.04 9.71 17.80
CA CYS A 85 -4.92 9.20 17.01
C CYS A 85 -4.77 10.08 15.77
N MET A 86 -3.66 10.82 15.70
CA MET A 86 -3.34 11.72 14.59
C MET A 86 -2.54 11.04 13.47
N GLY A 87 -2.19 9.76 13.64
CA GLY A 87 -1.40 8.97 12.71
C GLY A 87 -0.33 8.16 13.44
N PHE A 88 0.77 7.83 12.75
CA PHE A 88 1.85 7.04 13.35
C PHE A 88 3.22 7.35 12.76
N LEU A 89 4.25 7.03 13.55
CA LEU A 89 5.65 7.08 13.15
C LEU A 89 6.06 5.73 12.54
N MET A 90 6.85 5.77 11.48
CA MET A 90 7.40 4.59 10.82
C MET A 90 8.82 4.85 10.31
N ASP A 91 9.55 3.80 9.99
CA ASP A 91 10.88 3.93 9.39
C ASP A 91 10.80 4.55 8.00
N LEU A 92 11.79 5.38 7.65
CA LEU A 92 11.99 5.81 6.29
C LEU A 92 12.44 4.64 5.41
N ALA A 93 11.86 4.52 4.23
CA ALA A 93 12.28 3.59 3.20
C ALA A 93 12.33 4.25 1.82
N THR A 94 12.98 3.59 0.88
CA THR A 94 13.26 4.12 -0.46
C THR A 94 12.34 3.48 -1.50
N PRO A 95 11.61 4.26 -2.30
CA PRO A 95 10.80 3.73 -3.39
C PRO A 95 11.60 2.95 -4.43
N ILE A 96 10.98 1.94 -5.02
CA ILE A 96 11.51 1.35 -6.26
C ILE A 96 11.15 2.29 -7.40
N THR A 97 12.15 2.73 -8.15
CA THR A 97 11.94 3.61 -9.31
C THR A 97 12.29 2.88 -10.59
N VAL A 98 11.37 2.94 -11.56
CA VAL A 98 11.57 2.45 -12.92
C VAL A 98 11.65 3.63 -13.89
N PRO A 99 12.30 3.51 -15.06
CA PRO A 99 12.33 4.59 -16.02
C PRO A 99 10.91 4.88 -16.52
N THR A 100 10.38 6.07 -16.20
CA THR A 100 9.06 6.54 -16.65
C THR A 100 9.25 7.77 -17.55
N GLY A 101 8.99 7.63 -18.86
CA GLY A 101 9.03 8.74 -19.80
C GLY A 101 10.37 9.50 -19.89
N PRO A 102 10.37 10.75 -20.40
CA PRO A 102 11.59 11.53 -20.65
C PRO A 102 12.11 12.33 -19.45
N ALA A 103 11.36 12.41 -18.33
CA ALA A 103 11.77 13.17 -17.16
C ALA A 103 12.76 12.36 -16.29
N PRO A 104 13.85 12.98 -15.80
CA PRO A 104 14.76 12.30 -14.89
C PRO A 104 14.05 11.98 -13.57
N PRO A 105 14.17 10.75 -13.06
CA PRO A 105 13.52 10.37 -11.83
C PRO A 105 14.15 11.05 -10.62
N SER A 106 13.33 11.31 -9.60
CA SER A 106 13.74 11.90 -8.31
C SER A 106 14.56 10.93 -7.44
N ALA A 107 14.65 9.66 -7.81
CA ALA A 107 15.39 8.62 -7.13
C ALA A 107 16.15 7.71 -8.13
N PRO A 108 17.19 6.98 -7.68
CA PRO A 108 17.96 6.10 -8.55
C PRO A 108 17.08 5.03 -9.21
N VAL A 109 17.18 4.94 -10.54
CA VAL A 109 16.47 3.93 -11.32
C VAL A 109 16.98 2.54 -10.99
N LEU A 110 16.07 1.60 -10.79
CA LEU A 110 16.39 0.18 -10.66
C LEU A 110 17.02 -0.33 -11.97
N PRO A 111 18.26 -0.85 -11.94
CA PRO A 111 18.89 -1.42 -13.12
C PRO A 111 18.07 -2.61 -13.67
N PRO A 112 17.97 -2.79 -14.99
CA PRO A 112 17.25 -3.93 -15.57
C PRO A 112 17.71 -5.29 -15.00
N SER A 113 19.01 -5.44 -14.72
CA SER A 113 19.60 -6.64 -14.12
C SER A 113 19.04 -7.00 -12.73
N ARG A 114 18.43 -6.04 -12.02
CA ARG A 114 17.84 -6.27 -10.70
C ARG A 114 16.34 -6.58 -10.73
N ARG A 115 15.68 -6.44 -11.87
CA ARG A 115 14.22 -6.65 -11.99
C ARG A 115 13.82 -8.07 -11.63
N HIS A 116 14.61 -9.06 -12.05
CA HIS A 116 14.39 -10.47 -11.75
C HIS A 116 14.43 -10.74 -10.23
N ASP A 117 15.49 -10.28 -9.56
CA ASP A 117 15.62 -10.41 -8.09
C ASP A 117 14.49 -9.71 -7.34
N ILE A 118 14.11 -8.50 -7.78
CA ILE A 118 13.03 -7.73 -7.16
C ILE A 118 11.68 -8.42 -7.37
N MET A 119 11.37 -8.89 -8.58
CA MET A 119 10.15 -9.67 -8.87
C MET A 119 10.00 -10.85 -7.89
N HIS A 120 11.06 -11.64 -7.72
CA HIS A 120 11.05 -12.76 -6.78
C HIS A 120 10.90 -12.32 -5.32
N GLN A 121 11.45 -11.17 -4.93
CA GLN A 121 11.22 -10.59 -3.62
C GLN A 121 9.77 -10.12 -3.43
N MET A 122 9.15 -9.49 -4.44
CA MET A 122 7.75 -9.05 -4.40
C MET A 122 6.81 -10.24 -4.18
N ILE A 123 7.03 -11.34 -4.91
CA ILE A 123 6.24 -12.57 -4.78
C ILE A 123 6.35 -13.14 -3.37
N ARG A 124 7.58 -13.31 -2.86
CA ARG A 124 7.80 -13.81 -1.49
C ARG A 124 7.24 -12.88 -0.42
N LEU A 125 7.26 -11.57 -0.66
CA LEU A 125 6.73 -10.59 0.27
C LEU A 125 5.22 -10.73 0.42
N VAL A 126 4.49 -10.74 -0.69
CA VAL A 126 3.03 -10.90 -0.70
C VAL A 126 2.61 -12.26 -0.14
N GLN A 127 3.29 -13.34 -0.51
CA GLN A 127 3.04 -14.67 0.05
C GLN A 127 3.19 -14.72 1.57
N ARG A 128 4.22 -14.07 2.12
CA ARG A 128 4.42 -14.01 3.59
C ARG A 128 3.37 -13.15 4.28
N LEU A 129 2.88 -12.09 3.64
CA LEU A 129 1.78 -11.29 4.16
C LEU A 129 0.50 -12.13 4.23
N HIS A 130 0.16 -12.84 3.17
CA HIS A 130 -1.01 -13.73 3.11
C HIS A 130 -0.92 -14.87 4.13
N ALA A 131 0.29 -15.40 4.39
CA ALA A 131 0.52 -16.38 5.45
C ALA A 131 0.22 -15.85 6.86
N LYS A 132 0.26 -14.52 7.07
CA LYS A 132 -0.19 -13.85 8.30
C LYS A 132 -1.69 -13.54 8.31
N ARG A 133 -2.43 -14.04 7.31
CA ARG A 133 -3.88 -13.81 7.13
C ARG A 133 -4.25 -12.34 6.97
N ILE A 134 -3.39 -11.58 6.30
CA ILE A 134 -3.61 -10.18 5.95
C ILE A 134 -3.68 -10.05 4.44
N VAL A 135 -4.72 -9.38 3.95
CA VAL A 135 -4.84 -8.86 2.58
C VAL A 135 -4.41 -7.39 2.64
N HIS A 136 -3.52 -6.97 1.72
CA HIS A 136 -3.06 -5.59 1.65
C HIS A 136 -4.12 -4.67 1.02
N GLY A 137 -4.85 -5.16 0.02
CA GLY A 137 -5.94 -4.43 -0.65
C GLY A 137 -5.50 -3.40 -1.69
N ASP A 138 -4.25 -2.94 -1.59
CA ASP A 138 -3.63 -1.96 -2.51
C ASP A 138 -2.20 -2.36 -2.90
N VAL A 139 -2.02 -3.60 -3.38
CA VAL A 139 -0.72 -4.08 -3.86
C VAL A 139 -0.37 -3.38 -5.17
N LYS A 140 0.54 -2.42 -5.09
CA LYS A 140 1.11 -1.67 -6.23
C LYS A 140 2.59 -1.38 -6.01
N LEU A 141 3.32 -1.09 -7.08
CA LEU A 141 4.78 -0.89 -7.02
C LEU A 141 5.17 0.29 -6.10
N GLU A 142 4.32 1.31 -6.05
CA GLU A 142 4.48 2.52 -5.22
C GLU A 142 4.42 2.20 -3.72
N ASN A 143 3.73 1.12 -3.34
CA ASN A 143 3.61 0.65 -1.96
C ASN A 143 4.69 -0.39 -1.59
N MET A 144 5.66 -0.64 -2.48
CA MET A 144 6.77 -1.56 -2.24
C MET A 144 8.09 -0.79 -2.14
N LEU A 145 8.62 -0.70 -0.93
CA LEU A 145 9.79 0.11 -0.61
C LEU A 145 10.96 -0.76 -0.15
N LEU A 146 12.18 -0.28 -0.36
CA LEU A 146 13.39 -0.86 0.20
C LEU A 146 13.71 -0.22 1.55
N ASP A 147 13.79 -1.03 2.60
CA ASP A 147 14.24 -0.57 3.91
C ASP A 147 15.75 -0.23 3.90
N ASN A 148 16.27 0.25 5.03
CA ASN A 148 17.69 0.59 5.19
C ASN A 148 18.65 -0.62 5.07
N GLN A 149 18.13 -1.85 5.05
CA GLN A 149 18.88 -3.09 4.80
C GLN A 149 18.75 -3.55 3.35
N GLY A 150 18.06 -2.79 2.49
CA GLY A 150 17.78 -3.14 1.11
C GLY A 150 16.78 -4.28 0.95
N LYS A 151 15.96 -4.56 1.99
CA LYS A 151 14.90 -5.57 1.92
C LYS A 151 13.59 -4.92 1.49
N LEU A 152 12.85 -5.63 0.65
CA LEU A 152 11.53 -5.20 0.21
C LEU A 152 10.51 -5.30 1.34
N ARG A 153 9.73 -4.24 1.53
CA ARG A 153 8.65 -4.09 2.51
C ARG A 153 7.45 -3.40 1.88
N LEU A 154 6.26 -3.71 2.38
CA LEU A 154 5.03 -3.01 2.05
C LEU A 154 4.83 -1.79 2.94
N CYS A 155 4.18 -0.76 2.41
CA CYS A 155 3.64 0.36 3.16
C CYS A 155 2.20 0.63 2.73
N ASP A 156 1.50 1.47 3.49
CA ASP A 156 0.14 1.92 3.19
C ASP A 156 -0.92 0.81 3.28
N PHE A 157 -1.27 0.46 4.51
CA PHE A 157 -2.23 -0.60 4.82
C PHE A 157 -3.67 -0.10 4.96
N ALA A 158 -3.96 1.13 4.50
CA ALA A 158 -5.27 1.75 4.63
C ALA A 158 -6.40 0.89 4.03
N GLU A 159 -6.11 0.23 2.91
CA GLU A 159 -7.06 -0.63 2.19
C GLU A 159 -7.07 -2.08 2.64
N GLY A 160 -6.19 -2.43 3.58
CA GLY A 160 -5.96 -3.81 3.97
C GLY A 160 -7.09 -4.40 4.78
N ARG A 161 -7.03 -5.70 5.04
CA ARG A 161 -7.93 -6.42 5.95
C ARG A 161 -7.35 -7.72 6.45
N TYR A 162 -7.90 -8.23 7.55
CA TYR A 162 -7.70 -9.63 7.90
C TYR A 162 -8.56 -10.52 7.00
N VAL A 163 -8.04 -11.68 6.61
CA VAL A 163 -8.77 -12.63 5.75
C VAL A 163 -10.08 -13.10 6.40
N ASP A 164 -10.09 -13.24 7.73
CA ASP A 164 -11.24 -13.76 8.49
C ASP A 164 -12.12 -12.66 9.08
N GLU A 165 -11.88 -11.38 8.78
CA GLU A 165 -12.76 -10.32 9.27
C GLU A 165 -14.10 -10.32 8.55
N ASP A 166 -15.14 -9.84 9.21
CA ASP A 166 -16.44 -9.63 8.57
C ASP A 166 -16.31 -8.58 7.45
N GLU A 167 -16.71 -8.94 6.24
CA GLU A 167 -16.67 -8.08 5.05
C GLU A 167 -17.46 -6.78 5.21
N SER A 168 -18.45 -6.74 6.10
CA SER A 168 -19.24 -5.53 6.39
C SER A 168 -18.47 -4.46 7.17
N VAL A 169 -17.39 -4.83 7.86
CA VAL A 169 -16.59 -3.92 8.71
C VAL A 169 -15.50 -3.20 7.91
N TRP A 170 -15.12 -3.74 6.76
CA TRP A 170 -14.18 -3.05 5.87
C TRP A 170 -14.85 -1.77 5.32
N GLU A 171 -14.15 -0.64 5.28
CA GLU A 171 -14.67 0.68 4.80
C GLU A 171 -13.69 1.37 3.82
N GLY A 172 -12.81 0.60 3.19
CA GLY A 172 -11.79 1.14 2.29
C GLY A 172 -12.29 1.52 0.89
N SER A 173 -11.34 1.94 0.08
CA SER A 173 -11.41 2.28 -1.34
C SER A 173 -10.60 1.28 -2.21
N SER A 174 -10.36 1.66 -3.46
CA SER A 174 -9.51 0.93 -4.40
C SER A 174 -8.73 1.90 -5.29
N THR A 175 -7.54 1.49 -5.74
CA THR A 175 -6.86 2.13 -6.88
C THR A 175 -7.40 1.49 -8.16
N TRP A 176 -8.22 2.19 -8.93
CA TRP A 176 -9.07 1.56 -9.96
C TRP A 176 -8.24 0.88 -11.07
N HIS A 177 -7.07 1.43 -11.39
CA HIS A 177 -6.09 0.85 -12.32
C HIS A 177 -5.51 -0.49 -11.87
N TYR A 178 -5.68 -0.85 -10.58
CA TYR A 178 -5.21 -2.11 -10.01
C TYR A 178 -6.36 -3.03 -9.60
N GLU A 179 -7.61 -2.62 -9.82
CA GLU A 179 -8.76 -3.41 -9.38
C GLU A 179 -8.96 -4.65 -10.28
N SER A 180 -9.15 -5.80 -9.64
CA SER A 180 -9.28 -7.07 -10.35
C SER A 180 -10.65 -7.20 -11.01
N PRO A 181 -10.76 -7.90 -12.16
CA PRO A 181 -12.04 -8.26 -12.76
C PRO A 181 -13.01 -8.92 -11.76
N ASN A 182 -12.51 -9.83 -10.93
CA ASN A 182 -13.31 -10.54 -9.93
C ASN A 182 -13.82 -9.60 -8.82
N ARG A 183 -13.03 -8.62 -8.37
CA ARG A 183 -13.43 -7.63 -7.37
C ARG A 183 -14.54 -6.73 -7.88
N LEU A 184 -14.43 -6.25 -9.12
CA LEU A 184 -15.48 -5.46 -9.79
C LEU A 184 -16.80 -6.24 -9.90
N LEU A 185 -16.74 -7.51 -10.31
CA LEU A 185 -17.92 -8.39 -10.41
C LEU A 185 -18.50 -8.75 -9.04
N ARG A 186 -17.67 -8.88 -7.99
CA ARG A 186 -18.14 -9.03 -6.62
C ARG A 186 -18.86 -7.76 -6.15
N GLY A 187 -18.29 -6.59 -6.40
CA GLY A 187 -18.87 -5.32 -5.97
C GLY A 187 -20.25 -5.07 -6.58
N GLU A 188 -20.41 -5.35 -7.87
CA GLU A 188 -21.71 -5.29 -8.55
C GLU A 188 -22.74 -6.21 -7.90
N ARG A 189 -22.37 -7.48 -7.63
CA ARG A 189 -23.27 -8.46 -7.00
C ARG A 189 -23.65 -8.08 -5.56
N MET A 190 -22.75 -7.43 -4.84
CA MET A 190 -22.97 -6.98 -3.46
C MET A 190 -23.69 -5.64 -3.37
N GLY A 191 -23.85 -4.90 -4.48
CA GLY A 191 -24.30 -3.51 -4.46
C GLY A 191 -23.33 -2.59 -3.74
N ARG A 192 -22.03 -2.93 -3.75
CA ARG A 192 -20.95 -2.25 -3.01
C ARG A 192 -19.71 -2.15 -3.88
N ASP A 193 -19.43 -0.96 -4.42
CA ASP A 193 -18.26 -0.68 -5.26
C ASP A 193 -17.31 0.30 -4.54
N PRO A 194 -16.08 -0.11 -4.17
CA PRO A 194 -15.48 -1.43 -4.39
C PRO A 194 -15.91 -2.48 -3.35
N ALA A 195 -15.83 -3.77 -3.72
CA ALA A 195 -15.95 -4.87 -2.77
C ALA A 195 -14.72 -4.95 -1.84
N PRO A 196 -14.83 -5.55 -0.64
CA PRO A 196 -13.68 -5.83 0.21
C PRO A 196 -12.66 -6.71 -0.52
N PRO A 197 -11.34 -6.38 -0.44
CA PRO A 197 -10.32 -7.09 -1.20
C PRO A 197 -10.10 -8.51 -0.67
N THR A 198 -9.63 -9.41 -1.55
CA THR A 198 -9.20 -10.77 -1.21
C THR A 198 -7.73 -11.02 -1.55
N ILE A 199 -7.25 -12.21 -1.18
CA ILE A 199 -5.91 -12.69 -1.57
C ILE A 199 -5.72 -12.65 -3.08
N GLU A 200 -6.72 -13.05 -3.85
CA GLU A 200 -6.69 -13.07 -5.32
C GLU A 200 -6.57 -11.65 -5.90
N ASP A 201 -7.15 -10.65 -5.22
CA ASP A 201 -7.03 -9.24 -5.61
C ASP A 201 -5.61 -8.71 -5.39
N ASP A 202 -4.98 -9.07 -4.27
CA ASP A 202 -3.56 -8.77 -4.03
C ASP A 202 -2.65 -9.45 -5.06
N LEU A 203 -2.95 -10.70 -5.45
CA LEU A 203 -2.19 -11.42 -6.48
C LEU A 203 -2.34 -10.75 -7.85
N TYR A 204 -3.54 -10.26 -8.17
CA TYR A 204 -3.77 -9.47 -9.39
C TYR A 204 -2.95 -8.17 -9.36
N GLY A 205 -3.02 -7.41 -8.26
CA GLY A 205 -2.21 -6.21 -8.05
C GLY A 205 -0.71 -6.47 -8.12
N LEU A 206 -0.24 -7.61 -7.60
CA LEU A 206 1.15 -8.07 -7.74
C LEU A 206 1.52 -8.32 -9.22
N GLY A 207 0.64 -8.96 -9.99
CA GLY A 207 0.84 -9.19 -11.43
C GLY A 207 1.00 -7.86 -12.20
N LEU A 208 0.15 -6.88 -11.91
CA LEU A 208 0.26 -5.53 -12.48
C LEU A 208 1.52 -4.80 -12.02
N SER A 209 1.91 -4.95 -10.75
CA SER A 209 3.12 -4.35 -10.20
C SER A 209 4.39 -4.90 -10.87
N ILE A 210 4.45 -6.21 -11.12
CA ILE A 210 5.56 -6.82 -11.84
C ILE A 210 5.54 -6.36 -13.31
N TRP A 211 4.36 -6.28 -13.94
CA TRP A 211 4.27 -5.71 -15.29
C TRP A 211 4.78 -4.26 -15.35
N HIS A 212 4.42 -3.42 -14.38
CA HIS A 212 4.92 -2.05 -14.24
C HIS A 212 6.45 -2.05 -14.03
N LEU A 213 6.99 -2.94 -13.19
CA LEU A 213 8.42 -3.07 -12.95
C LEU A 213 9.24 -3.30 -14.23
N TYR A 214 8.74 -4.14 -15.14
CA TYR A 214 9.44 -4.49 -16.38
C TYR A 214 9.23 -3.46 -17.48
N THR A 215 8.03 -2.91 -17.60
CA THR A 215 7.67 -2.00 -18.72
C THR A 215 7.97 -0.54 -18.43
N GLY A 216 8.02 -0.13 -17.16
CA GLY A 216 8.10 1.28 -16.77
C GLY A 216 6.85 2.09 -17.13
N LYS A 217 5.74 1.41 -17.46
CA LYS A 217 4.48 2.03 -17.84
C LYS A 217 3.45 1.87 -16.74
N MET A 218 2.54 2.83 -16.61
CA MET A 218 1.42 2.70 -15.69
C MET A 218 0.45 1.63 -16.22
N PRO A 219 -0.01 0.69 -15.38
CA PRO A 219 -1.01 -0.28 -15.79
C PRO A 219 -2.24 0.39 -16.37
N HIS A 220 -2.70 -0.12 -17.53
CA HIS A 220 -3.89 0.36 -18.23
C HIS A 220 -3.84 1.80 -18.77
N GLU A 221 -2.69 2.48 -18.74
CA GLU A 221 -2.52 3.83 -19.28
C GLU A 221 -2.91 3.92 -20.77
N ASP A 222 -2.46 2.97 -21.59
CA ASP A 222 -2.82 2.88 -23.02
C ASP A 222 -4.30 2.48 -23.25
N MET A 223 -5.01 2.06 -22.20
CA MET A 223 -6.40 1.62 -22.23
C MET A 223 -7.36 2.70 -21.73
N ALA A 224 -6.82 3.78 -21.16
CA ALA A 224 -7.57 4.83 -20.51
C ALA A 224 -8.26 5.72 -21.57
N GLY A 225 -9.58 5.56 -21.66
CA GLY A 225 -10.49 6.56 -22.23
C GLY A 225 -11.04 7.41 -21.09
N ASP A 226 -12.29 7.16 -20.70
CA ASP A 226 -12.85 7.58 -19.41
C ASP A 226 -12.80 6.43 -18.38
N ASP A 227 -12.95 6.76 -17.10
CA ASP A 227 -12.87 5.80 -16.00
C ASP A 227 -13.95 4.69 -16.10
N VAL A 228 -15.12 5.04 -16.62
CA VAL A 228 -16.26 4.13 -16.79
C VAL A 228 -15.92 3.06 -17.84
N GLY A 229 -15.35 3.48 -18.98
CA GLY A 229 -14.93 2.58 -20.04
C GLY A 229 -13.83 1.62 -19.59
N LEU A 230 -12.87 2.09 -18.79
CA LEU A 230 -11.82 1.25 -18.24
C LEU A 230 -12.37 0.19 -17.28
N LYS A 231 -13.22 0.58 -16.31
CA LYS A 231 -13.86 -0.38 -15.38
C LYS A 231 -14.67 -1.45 -16.11
N GLU A 232 -15.40 -1.08 -17.16
CA GLU A 232 -16.19 -2.03 -17.96
C GLU A 232 -15.30 -3.03 -18.72
N ARG A 233 -14.16 -2.59 -19.24
CA ARG A 233 -13.18 -3.48 -19.89
C ARG A 233 -12.52 -4.43 -18.87
N GLN A 234 -12.12 -3.92 -17.71
CA GLN A 234 -11.62 -4.74 -16.62
C GLN A 234 -12.66 -5.77 -16.17
N ARG A 235 -13.94 -5.39 -16.04
CA ARG A 235 -15.04 -6.32 -15.71
C ARG A 235 -15.18 -7.45 -16.74
N LYS A 236 -14.89 -7.19 -18.01
CA LYS A 236 -14.86 -8.22 -19.08
C LYS A 236 -13.62 -9.12 -19.05
N GLY A 237 -12.70 -8.87 -18.12
CA GLY A 237 -11.45 -9.60 -17.96
C GLY A 237 -10.31 -9.08 -18.84
N GLU A 238 -10.47 -7.92 -19.47
CA GLU A 238 -9.37 -7.27 -20.19
C GLU A 238 -8.34 -6.72 -19.20
N THR A 239 -7.06 -6.83 -19.54
CA THR A 239 -5.96 -6.38 -18.68
C THR A 239 -4.78 -5.89 -19.52
N VAL A 240 -3.64 -5.61 -18.89
CA VAL A 240 -2.41 -5.16 -19.54
C VAL A 240 -1.92 -6.15 -20.60
N ASP A 241 -1.27 -5.62 -21.64
CA ASP A 241 -0.62 -6.46 -22.65
C ASP A 241 0.68 -7.05 -22.11
N VAL A 242 0.61 -8.32 -21.70
CA VAL A 242 1.76 -9.07 -21.16
C VAL A 242 2.84 -9.32 -22.22
N ALA A 243 2.54 -9.19 -23.53
CA ALA A 243 3.55 -9.33 -24.57
C ALA A 243 4.60 -8.20 -24.56
N LYS A 244 4.31 -7.08 -23.87
CA LYS A 244 5.25 -5.96 -23.67
C LYS A 244 6.41 -6.27 -22.71
N VAL A 245 6.32 -7.36 -21.96
CA VAL A 245 7.39 -7.82 -21.06
C VAL A 245 8.36 -8.68 -21.85
N ASP A 246 9.62 -8.27 -21.89
CA ASP A 246 10.69 -8.91 -22.65
C ASP A 246 11.16 -10.23 -22.03
N ASP A 247 11.12 -10.33 -20.71
CA ASP A 247 11.48 -11.52 -19.95
C ASP A 247 10.41 -12.65 -20.03
N PRO A 248 10.74 -13.85 -20.55
CA PRO A 248 9.77 -14.94 -20.67
C PRO A 248 9.25 -15.51 -19.34
N GLU A 249 10.11 -15.58 -18.31
CA GLU A 249 9.72 -16.09 -16.98
C GLU A 249 8.74 -15.12 -16.33
N ALA A 250 9.07 -13.83 -16.34
CA ALA A 250 8.23 -12.77 -15.83
C ALA A 250 6.87 -12.76 -16.53
N ARG A 251 6.83 -12.95 -17.86
CA ARG A 251 5.56 -13.05 -18.60
C ARG A 251 4.67 -14.17 -18.08
N GLU A 252 5.22 -15.36 -17.85
CA GLU A 252 4.41 -16.50 -17.39
C GLU A 252 3.93 -16.29 -15.95
N ILE A 253 4.79 -15.76 -15.08
CA ILE A 253 4.42 -15.38 -13.71
C ILE A 253 3.29 -14.35 -13.72
N ILE A 254 3.42 -13.28 -14.51
CA ILE A 254 2.40 -12.22 -14.62
C ILE A 254 1.08 -12.82 -15.09
N ARG A 255 1.07 -13.68 -16.13
CA ARG A 255 -0.16 -14.35 -16.59
C ARG A 255 -0.82 -15.17 -15.49
N GLY A 256 -0.02 -15.97 -14.77
CA GLY A 256 -0.51 -16.79 -13.67
C GLY A 256 -1.19 -15.95 -12.58
N LEU A 257 -0.56 -14.84 -12.20
CA LEU A 257 -1.08 -13.91 -11.19
C LEU A 257 -2.35 -13.18 -11.65
N LEU A 258 -2.36 -12.62 -12.86
CA LEU A 258 -3.52 -11.87 -13.38
C LEU A 258 -4.75 -12.78 -13.56
N ARG A 259 -4.55 -14.06 -13.91
CA ARG A 259 -5.65 -15.03 -14.01
C ARG A 259 -6.34 -15.31 -12.66
N GLN A 260 -5.62 -15.20 -11.53
CA GLN A 260 -6.24 -15.34 -10.19
C GLN A 260 -7.30 -14.25 -9.95
N GLY A 261 -7.04 -13.04 -10.42
CA GLY A 261 -7.99 -11.91 -10.36
C GLY A 261 -9.08 -11.93 -11.43
N GLY A 262 -9.11 -12.93 -12.33
CA GLY A 262 -10.14 -13.06 -13.37
C GLY A 262 -9.78 -12.48 -14.74
N ALA A 263 -8.51 -12.16 -15.00
CA ALA A 263 -8.07 -11.76 -16.34
C ALA A 263 -8.23 -12.88 -17.37
N ARG A 264 -8.60 -12.51 -18.60
CA ARG A 264 -8.76 -13.41 -19.76
C ARG A 264 -7.59 -13.25 -20.73
N ILE A 265 -6.46 -13.88 -20.40
CA ILE A 265 -5.19 -13.86 -21.17
C ILE A 265 -4.50 -15.21 -21.13
#